data_AF-A0A2H6K7P6-F1
#
_entry.id   AF-A0A2H6K7P6-F1
#
_cell.length_a   1.000
_cell.length_b   1.000
_cell.length_c   1.000
_cell.angle_alpha   90.00
_cell.angle_beta   90.00
_cell.angle_gamma   90.00
#
_symmetry.space_group_name_H-M   'P 1'
#
loop_
_entity.id
_entity.type
_entity.pdbx_description
1 polymer ?
#
loop_
_entity_poly.entity_id
_entity_poly.type
_entity_poly.pdbx_seq_one_letter_code
_entity_poly.pdbx_strand_id
1 'polypeptide(L)'
;MLGPSLLSLWHKGRTMSKVVDGLYVGDLYTAHRLFDDVRLPPDRRPANRFEPGSTPDNLLGVISACFDVPEWCNESANCFHQCDDHESAAYSHLIKSPRFDKDYINLHVDRIPHYRANQDSDPDSDEDQSTYVLHMVVRAEDTSNERLFRAFQFAYDFVEAVSTISNGSTFVHCMMGMSRSCSLVCAYLMKKQEATFTSVIKQLKSVHPIASPSAGFSCQLLLYYKHGFEVPNHDVFWGEYRNLLRRIDLDRLEEYEANCRNPNSDEDNGAVYSCVKCRQTLFYGYNVIQHESVGDSHGPDDEPCSSVFVEPMDWMTDVDSQTGKIICKNTRCSSKLGYYCWYGRRCSCGHLQVPAFQIQLSKVDKLVAESRLGGATPIRNEDLL
;
A
#
# COMPACT_ATOMS: atom_id res chain seq x y z
N MET A 1 -31.14 6.15 9.57
CA MET A 1 -30.63 6.42 8.21
C MET A 1 -29.10 6.40 8.28
N LEU A 2 -28.52 5.20 8.24
CA LEU A 2 -27.07 5.00 8.24
C LEU A 2 -26.59 5.00 6.78
N GLY A 3 -25.55 5.79 6.51
CA GLY A 3 -25.01 6.04 5.18
C GLY A 3 -24.44 4.79 4.50
N PRO A 4 -24.15 4.89 3.19
CA PRO A 4 -23.79 3.74 2.36
C PRO A 4 -22.53 3.04 2.91
N SER A 5 -22.58 1.72 3.02
CA SER A 5 -21.47 0.89 3.49
C SER A 5 -20.21 1.10 2.64
N LEU A 6 -19.04 1.00 3.25
CA LEU A 6 -17.73 1.02 2.58
C LEU A 6 -17.64 0.02 1.41
N LEU A 7 -18.43 -1.06 1.46
CA LEU A 7 -18.59 -2.04 0.38
C LEU A 7 -19.32 -1.48 -0.86
N SER A 8 -20.23 -0.51 -0.69
CA SER A 8 -20.92 0.15 -1.81
C SER A 8 -20.05 1.18 -2.55
N LEU A 9 -19.01 1.71 -1.88
CA LEU A 9 -17.94 2.50 -2.51
C LEU A 9 -16.94 1.60 -3.26
N TRP A 10 -16.76 0.35 -2.82
CA TRP A 10 -15.87 -0.63 -3.45
C TRP A 10 -16.33 -1.13 -4.82
N HIS A 11 -17.63 -1.11 -5.11
CA HIS A 11 -18.20 -1.63 -6.35
C HIS A 11 -18.62 -0.56 -7.38
N LYS A 12 -18.52 0.73 -7.05
CA LYS A 12 -18.83 1.83 -7.98
C LYS A 12 -17.56 2.35 -8.65
N GLY A 13 -17.15 1.67 -9.72
CA GLY A 13 -16.19 2.19 -10.70
C GLY A 13 -14.73 2.10 -10.27
N ARG A 14 -14.01 1.08 -10.76
CA ARG A 14 -12.56 1.15 -10.88
C ARG A 14 -12.23 2.26 -11.87
N THR A 15 -11.90 3.43 -11.35
CA THR A 15 -11.65 4.63 -12.15
C THR A 15 -10.34 5.26 -11.76
N MET A 16 -9.50 5.49 -12.76
CA MET A 16 -8.45 6.50 -12.71
C MET A 16 -8.99 7.80 -12.12
N SER A 17 -8.28 8.37 -11.17
CA SER A 17 -8.64 9.66 -10.57
C SER A 17 -7.62 10.71 -10.98
N LYS A 18 -8.11 11.83 -11.51
CA LYS A 18 -7.29 13.01 -11.75
C LYS A 18 -6.95 13.65 -10.40
N VAL A 19 -5.67 13.67 -10.06
CA VAL A 19 -5.18 14.21 -8.78
C VAL A 19 -4.99 15.72 -8.89
N VAL A 20 -4.23 16.11 -9.92
CA VAL A 20 -4.02 17.49 -10.37
C VAL A 20 -3.87 17.46 -11.90
N ASP A 21 -3.77 18.62 -12.55
CA ASP A 21 -3.48 18.65 -13.99
C ASP A 21 -2.18 17.90 -14.31
N GLY A 22 -2.26 16.95 -15.25
CA GLY A 22 -1.12 16.12 -15.67
C GLY A 22 -0.75 14.97 -14.74
N LEU A 23 -1.44 14.75 -13.60
CA LEU A 23 -1.15 13.63 -12.69
C LEU A 23 -2.40 12.85 -12.31
N TYR A 24 -2.36 11.55 -12.55
CA TYR A 24 -3.45 10.62 -12.34
C TYR A 24 -3.02 9.44 -11.46
N VAL A 25 -3.96 8.87 -10.71
CA VAL A 25 -3.73 7.69 -9.86
C VAL A 25 -4.79 6.63 -10.10
N GLY A 26 -4.42 5.34 -10.00
CA GLY A 26 -5.36 4.25 -10.15
C GLY A 26 -4.79 2.87 -9.82
N ASP A 27 -5.51 1.84 -10.28
CA ASP A 27 -5.17 0.43 -10.08
C ASP A 27 -4.54 -0.21 -11.32
N LEU A 28 -4.02 -1.42 -11.16
CA LEU A 28 -3.39 -2.18 -12.24
C LEU A 28 -4.38 -2.50 -13.36
N TYR A 29 -5.65 -2.77 -13.03
CA TYR A 29 -6.68 -3.05 -14.03
C TYR A 29 -6.88 -1.85 -14.98
N THR A 30 -6.88 -0.65 -14.43
CA THR A 30 -6.93 0.60 -15.20
C THR A 30 -5.67 0.75 -16.04
N ALA A 31 -4.50 0.45 -15.49
CA ALA A 31 -3.22 0.48 -16.19
C ALA A 31 -3.19 -0.43 -17.43
N HIS A 32 -3.72 -1.66 -17.31
CA HIS A 32 -3.86 -2.59 -18.45
C HIS A 32 -4.65 -1.99 -19.60
N ARG A 33 -5.59 -1.09 -19.30
CA ARG A 33 -6.61 -0.59 -20.25
C ARG A 33 -6.31 0.79 -20.83
N LEU A 34 -5.23 1.44 -20.41
CA LEU A 34 -4.86 2.80 -20.83
C LEU A 34 -4.79 2.96 -22.36
N PHE A 35 -4.31 1.92 -23.06
CA PHE A 35 -4.07 1.96 -24.51
C PHE A 35 -4.93 0.95 -25.28
N ASP A 36 -6.09 0.56 -24.75
CA ASP A 36 -7.01 -0.35 -25.45
C ASP A 36 -7.42 0.17 -26.82
N ASP A 37 -7.74 1.46 -26.95
CA ASP A 37 -8.23 2.06 -28.20
C ASP A 37 -7.15 2.15 -29.29
N VAL A 38 -5.88 2.09 -28.89
CA VAL A 38 -4.71 2.00 -29.78
C VAL A 38 -4.50 0.57 -30.28
N ARG A 39 -4.87 -0.42 -29.45
CA ARG A 39 -4.75 -1.85 -29.75
C ARG A 39 -5.93 -2.40 -30.54
N LEU A 40 -7.11 -1.77 -30.46
CA LEU A 40 -8.31 -2.23 -31.15
C LEU A 40 -8.45 -1.61 -32.56
N PRO A 41 -8.89 -2.39 -33.55
CA PRO A 41 -9.26 -1.86 -34.87
C PRO A 41 -10.28 -0.71 -34.77
N PRO A 42 -10.25 0.28 -35.69
CA PRO A 42 -11.16 1.43 -35.67
C PRO A 42 -12.65 1.06 -35.61
N ASP A 43 -13.03 -0.05 -36.25
CA ASP A 43 -14.38 -0.62 -36.33
C ASP A 43 -14.80 -1.42 -35.08
N ARG A 44 -13.86 -1.75 -34.19
CA ARG A 44 -14.11 -2.56 -32.97
C ARG A 44 -14.00 -1.78 -31.67
N ARG A 45 -13.95 -0.45 -31.71
CA ARG A 45 -13.92 0.38 -30.49
C ARG A 45 -15.20 0.18 -29.67
N PRO A 46 -15.13 -0.36 -28.44
CA PRO A 46 -16.31 -0.56 -27.62
C PRO A 46 -16.89 0.78 -27.14
N ALA A 47 -18.21 0.95 -27.26
CA ALA A 47 -18.92 2.20 -26.98
C ALA A 47 -18.87 2.71 -25.52
N ASN A 48 -18.26 1.97 -24.58
CA ASN A 48 -18.28 2.25 -23.13
C ASN A 48 -16.90 2.02 -22.48
N ARG A 49 -15.88 2.78 -22.88
CA ARG A 49 -14.64 2.86 -22.08
C ARG A 49 -14.31 4.33 -21.84
N PHE A 50 -14.30 4.67 -20.55
CA PHE A 50 -13.97 5.98 -19.98
C PHE A 50 -15.02 7.07 -20.24
N GLU A 51 -15.41 7.82 -19.19
CA GLU A 51 -16.25 9.00 -19.40
C GLU A 51 -15.50 9.98 -20.33
N PRO A 52 -16.17 10.59 -21.32
CA PRO A 52 -15.55 11.58 -22.20
C PRO A 52 -14.87 12.67 -21.36
N GLY A 53 -13.54 12.77 -21.41
CA GLY A 53 -12.73 13.67 -20.58
C GLY A 53 -11.91 12.99 -19.47
N SER A 54 -11.97 11.66 -19.34
CA SER A 54 -11.16 10.92 -18.36
C SER A 54 -9.93 10.23 -18.94
N THR A 55 -9.78 10.08 -20.26
CA THR A 55 -8.51 9.70 -20.89
C THR A 55 -7.64 10.94 -21.03
N PRO A 56 -6.41 10.99 -20.49
CA PRO A 56 -5.55 12.15 -20.63
C PRO A 56 -5.13 12.25 -22.09
N ASP A 57 -5.46 13.36 -22.75
CA ASP A 57 -4.84 13.72 -24.02
C ASP A 57 -3.32 13.78 -23.77
N ASN A 58 -2.55 12.83 -24.34
CA ASN A 58 -1.09 12.68 -24.23
C ASN A 58 -0.55 12.14 -22.87
N LEU A 59 -0.99 10.94 -22.47
CA LEU A 59 -0.29 10.17 -21.44
C LEU A 59 1.11 9.73 -21.95
N LEU A 60 2.18 10.24 -21.30
CA LEU A 60 3.57 10.03 -21.71
C LEU A 60 4.43 9.36 -20.63
N GLY A 61 3.91 9.27 -19.39
CA GLY A 61 4.59 8.65 -18.26
C GLY A 61 3.69 7.68 -17.51
N VAL A 62 4.23 6.52 -17.13
CA VAL A 62 3.58 5.57 -16.22
C VAL A 62 4.53 5.22 -15.08
N ILE A 63 4.00 5.16 -13.86
CA ILE A 63 4.72 4.64 -12.69
C ILE A 63 3.97 3.41 -12.15
N SER A 64 4.59 2.23 -12.23
CA SER A 64 4.12 0.98 -11.63
C SER A 64 4.77 0.78 -10.26
N ALA A 65 4.02 0.95 -9.17
CA ALA A 65 4.49 0.73 -7.80
C ALA A 65 4.00 -0.62 -7.25
N CYS A 66 4.32 -1.71 -7.95
CA CYS A 66 4.07 -3.10 -7.56
C CYS A 66 4.92 -4.06 -8.41
N PHE A 67 4.87 -5.36 -8.11
CA PHE A 67 5.54 -6.41 -8.89
C PHE A 67 4.87 -6.66 -10.24
N ASP A 68 3.56 -6.50 -10.30
CA ASP A 68 2.78 -6.66 -11.51
C ASP A 68 2.84 -5.39 -12.37
N VAL A 69 3.16 -5.56 -13.64
CA VAL A 69 3.19 -4.49 -14.65
C VAL A 69 2.08 -4.70 -15.68
N PRO A 70 1.63 -3.64 -16.37
CA PRO A 70 0.64 -3.76 -17.43
C PRO A 70 1.08 -4.71 -18.56
N GLU A 71 0.13 -5.33 -19.25
CA GLU A 71 0.41 -6.29 -20.33
C GLU A 71 1.19 -5.69 -21.51
N TRP A 72 1.06 -4.38 -21.73
CA TRP A 72 1.77 -3.66 -22.80
C TRP A 72 3.20 -3.27 -22.40
N CYS A 73 3.61 -3.47 -21.15
CA CYS A 73 4.96 -3.22 -20.66
C CYS A 73 5.92 -4.29 -21.19
N ASN A 74 7.12 -3.93 -21.63
CA ASN A 74 8.15 -4.84 -22.15
C ASN A 74 8.64 -5.87 -21.11
N GLU A 75 8.58 -5.54 -19.82
CA GLU A 75 8.92 -6.44 -18.71
C GLU A 75 7.80 -7.46 -18.40
N SER A 76 6.62 -7.32 -19.01
CA SER A 76 5.51 -8.26 -18.84
C SER A 76 5.83 -9.58 -19.54
N ALA A 77 5.65 -10.70 -18.84
CA ALA A 77 5.72 -12.03 -19.45
C ALA A 77 4.68 -12.24 -20.58
N ASN A 78 3.62 -11.42 -20.57
CA ASN A 78 2.58 -11.41 -21.59
C ASN A 78 2.78 -10.28 -22.61
N CYS A 79 3.95 -9.64 -22.65
CA CYS A 79 4.22 -8.60 -23.64
C CYS A 79 4.32 -9.23 -25.04
N PHE A 80 3.47 -8.76 -25.94
CA PHE A 80 3.43 -9.22 -27.34
C PHE A 80 4.38 -8.44 -28.25
N HIS A 81 5.17 -7.50 -27.70
CA HIS A 81 6.03 -6.61 -28.46
C HIS A 81 7.49 -6.87 -28.11
N GLN A 82 8.31 -7.21 -29.11
CA GLN A 82 9.77 -7.17 -28.98
C GLN A 82 10.17 -5.70 -29.01
N CYS A 83 10.38 -5.11 -27.83
CA CYS A 83 10.84 -3.74 -27.71
C CYS A 83 12.38 -3.75 -27.80
N ASP A 84 12.93 -3.10 -28.82
CA ASP A 84 14.36 -2.75 -28.84
C ASP A 84 14.65 -1.69 -27.78
N ASP A 85 15.84 -1.76 -27.16
CA ASP A 85 16.38 -0.76 -26.24
C ASP A 85 16.56 0.59 -26.95
N HIS A 86 15.47 1.32 -27.17
CA HIS A 86 15.53 2.68 -27.66
C HIS A 86 15.90 3.59 -26.48
N GLU A 87 17.21 3.85 -26.33
CA GLU A 87 17.69 4.98 -25.53
C GLU A 87 17.14 6.29 -26.14
N SER A 88 15.99 6.75 -25.64
CA SER A 88 15.46 8.04 -26.03
C SER A 88 16.28 9.15 -25.39
N ALA A 89 16.94 9.97 -26.21
CA ALA A 89 17.74 11.11 -25.78
C ALA A 89 16.95 12.08 -24.85
N ALA A 90 15.62 12.12 -24.99
CA ALA A 90 14.70 12.97 -24.23
C ALA A 90 14.79 12.77 -22.71
N TYR A 91 15.06 11.53 -22.24
CA TYR A 91 15.09 11.19 -20.81
C TYR A 91 16.47 10.78 -20.31
N SER A 92 17.51 11.03 -21.12
CA SER A 92 18.90 10.73 -20.77
C SER A 92 19.34 11.40 -19.45
N HIS A 93 18.73 12.52 -19.08
CA HIS A 93 18.98 13.22 -17.82
C HIS A 93 18.47 12.43 -16.59
N LEU A 94 17.36 11.70 -16.71
CA LEU A 94 16.84 10.83 -15.64
C LEU A 94 17.74 9.60 -15.47
N ILE A 95 18.14 8.97 -16.58
CA ILE A 95 19.02 7.79 -16.57
C ILE A 95 20.39 8.11 -15.94
N LYS A 96 20.90 9.33 -16.18
CA LYS A 96 22.18 9.81 -15.62
C LYS A 96 22.03 10.41 -14.21
N SER A 97 20.82 10.52 -13.69
CA SER A 97 20.57 11.13 -12.39
C SER A 97 21.26 10.32 -11.29
N PRO A 98 22.00 10.96 -10.37
CA PRO A 98 22.57 10.27 -9.20
C PRO A 98 21.50 9.76 -8.22
N ARG A 99 20.23 10.17 -8.42
CA ARG A 99 19.07 9.73 -7.65
C ARG A 99 18.39 8.50 -8.25
N PHE A 100 18.87 8.04 -9.41
CA PHE A 100 18.38 6.83 -10.04
C PHE A 100 18.97 5.59 -9.35
N ASP A 101 18.19 5.01 -8.44
CA ASP A 101 18.54 3.78 -7.73
C ASP A 101 18.26 2.55 -8.63
N LYS A 102 19.26 2.15 -9.43
CA LYS A 102 19.14 1.06 -10.41
C LYS A 102 18.79 -0.30 -9.81
N ASP A 103 19.07 -0.50 -8.52
CA ASP A 103 18.75 -1.75 -7.82
C ASP A 103 17.29 -1.82 -7.38
N TYR A 104 16.56 -0.69 -7.44
CA TYR A 104 15.19 -0.57 -6.95
C TYR A 104 14.20 -0.06 -7.99
N ILE A 105 14.68 0.75 -8.93
CA ILE A 105 13.89 1.40 -9.96
C ILE A 105 14.35 0.85 -11.32
N ASN A 106 13.42 0.26 -12.06
CA ASN A 106 13.59 -0.01 -13.48
C ASN A 106 12.94 1.14 -14.26
N LEU A 107 13.74 1.83 -15.09
CA LEU A 107 13.26 2.88 -15.98
C LEU A 107 13.50 2.44 -17.42
N HIS A 108 12.46 2.40 -18.23
CA HIS A 108 12.52 2.04 -19.64
C HIS A 108 11.47 2.80 -20.45
N VAL A 109 11.46 2.60 -21.77
CA VAL A 109 10.45 3.15 -22.67
C VAL A 109 9.70 1.99 -23.30
N ASP A 110 8.37 1.99 -23.15
CA ASP A 110 7.48 1.03 -23.78
C ASP A 110 7.01 1.56 -25.13
N ARG A 111 7.12 0.73 -26.17
CA ARG A 111 6.57 1.00 -27.50
C ARG A 111 5.22 0.31 -27.66
N ILE A 112 4.19 1.09 -27.96
CA ILE A 112 2.81 0.65 -28.13
C ILE A 112 2.41 0.86 -29.60
N PRO A 113 2.40 -0.20 -30.43
CA PRO A 113 2.07 -0.07 -31.84
C PRO A 113 0.56 0.23 -32.03
N HIS A 114 0.23 1.14 -32.94
CA HIS A 114 -1.16 1.35 -33.36
C HIS A 114 -1.55 0.29 -34.40
N TYR A 115 -2.64 -0.43 -34.16
CA TYR A 115 -3.13 -1.42 -35.13
C TYR A 115 -3.79 -0.72 -36.33
N ARG A 116 -3.15 -0.73 -37.51
CA ARG A 116 -3.80 -0.34 -38.77
C ARG A 116 -4.44 -1.56 -39.43
N ALA A 117 -5.77 -1.60 -39.42
CA ALA A 117 -6.54 -2.47 -40.28
C ALA A 117 -6.54 -1.88 -41.69
N ASN A 118 -5.60 -2.27 -42.56
CA ASN A 118 -5.77 -2.30 -44.02
C ASN A 118 -4.61 -3.09 -44.65
N GLN A 119 -4.92 -4.25 -45.22
CA GLN A 119 -3.95 -5.12 -45.92
C GLN A 119 -3.68 -4.69 -47.37
N ASP A 120 -4.12 -3.50 -47.79
CA ASP A 120 -4.09 -3.05 -49.20
C ASP A 120 -3.24 -1.78 -49.45
N SER A 121 -2.42 -1.33 -48.49
CA SER A 121 -1.54 -0.17 -48.69
C SER A 121 -0.07 -0.55 -48.85
N ASP A 122 0.59 0.19 -49.74
CA ASP A 122 1.97 0.10 -50.19
C ASP A 122 2.99 -0.05 -49.03
N PRO A 123 3.78 -1.15 -48.96
CA PRO A 123 4.70 -1.45 -47.85
C PRO A 123 5.86 -0.45 -47.68
N ASP A 124 6.08 0.45 -48.65
CA ASP A 124 7.10 1.50 -48.57
C ASP A 124 6.56 2.86 -48.08
N SER A 125 5.27 2.94 -47.68
CA SER A 125 4.65 4.17 -47.14
C SER A 125 4.47 4.17 -45.61
N ASP A 126 5.05 3.19 -44.93
CA ASP A 126 4.86 2.92 -43.50
C ASP A 126 5.73 3.81 -42.59
N GLU A 127 5.24 5.02 -42.28
CA GLU A 127 5.61 5.67 -41.01
C GLU A 127 4.90 4.92 -39.87
N ASP A 128 5.68 4.15 -39.12
CA ASP A 128 5.27 3.37 -37.94
C ASP A 128 4.64 4.28 -36.87
N GLN A 129 3.32 4.43 -36.90
CA GLN A 129 2.56 5.16 -35.88
C GLN A 129 2.54 4.33 -34.61
N SER A 130 3.53 4.56 -33.74
CA SER A 130 3.66 3.97 -32.42
C SER A 130 3.57 5.04 -31.34
N THR A 131 2.91 4.73 -30.23
CA THR A 131 2.98 5.54 -29.01
C THR A 131 4.16 5.06 -28.17
N TYR A 132 4.94 5.98 -27.62
CA TYR A 132 6.05 5.66 -26.71
C TYR A 132 5.74 6.20 -25.32
N VAL A 133 5.92 5.36 -24.31
CA VAL A 133 5.61 5.68 -22.91
C VAL A 133 6.87 5.53 -22.08
N LEU A 134 7.27 6.58 -21.37
CA LEU A 134 8.30 6.45 -20.35
C LEU A 134 7.71 5.71 -19.15
N HIS A 135 8.34 4.61 -18.73
CA HIS A 135 7.80 3.76 -17.68
C HIS A 135 8.83 3.56 -16.57
N MET A 136 8.43 3.95 -15.36
CA MET A 136 9.15 3.69 -14.12
C MET A 136 8.46 2.55 -13.36
N VAL A 137 9.17 1.47 -13.13
CA VAL A 137 8.71 0.33 -12.33
C VAL A 137 9.47 0.29 -11.01
N VAL A 138 8.72 0.33 -9.92
CA VAL A 138 9.20 0.15 -8.55
C VAL A 138 8.57 -1.12 -8.01
N ARG A 139 9.37 -2.19 -7.93
CA ARG A 139 8.94 -3.49 -7.40
C ARG A 139 8.81 -3.42 -5.87
N ALA A 140 7.69 -2.87 -5.42
CA ALA A 140 7.42 -2.59 -4.01
C ALA A 140 6.31 -3.47 -3.43
N GLU A 141 6.54 -4.01 -2.24
CA GLU A 141 5.52 -4.65 -1.39
C GLU A 141 4.72 -3.62 -0.60
N ASP A 142 3.53 -4.00 -0.13
CA ASP A 142 2.66 -3.11 0.66
C ASP A 142 2.82 -3.36 2.17
N THR A 143 4.05 -3.23 2.66
CA THR A 143 4.39 -3.59 4.05
C THR A 143 5.21 -2.47 4.73
N SER A 144 5.27 -2.48 6.06
CA SER A 144 6.10 -1.54 6.83
C SER A 144 7.61 -1.77 6.62
N ASN A 145 8.01 -2.92 6.07
CA ASN A 145 9.41 -3.25 5.78
C ASN A 145 9.87 -2.75 4.40
N GLU A 146 8.94 -2.38 3.51
CA GLU A 146 9.27 -1.84 2.20
C GLU A 146 9.89 -0.43 2.32
N ARG A 147 11.00 -0.20 1.61
CA ARG A 147 11.75 1.06 1.63
C ARG A 147 11.30 2.00 0.51
N LEU A 148 9.99 2.24 0.40
CA LEU A 148 9.40 3.02 -0.69
C LEU A 148 9.98 4.44 -0.81
N PHE A 149 10.47 5.01 0.29
CA PHE A 149 11.18 6.30 0.32
C PHE A 149 12.36 6.38 -0.67
N ARG A 150 12.99 5.26 -1.03
CA ARG A 150 14.06 5.21 -2.05
C ARG A 150 13.60 5.74 -3.41
N ALA A 151 12.30 5.63 -3.70
CA ALA A 151 11.70 6.11 -4.94
C ALA A 151 11.18 7.55 -4.86
N PHE A 152 11.06 8.17 -3.68
CA PHE A 152 10.38 9.47 -3.54
C PHE A 152 10.99 10.56 -4.42
N GLN A 153 12.31 10.72 -4.35
CA GLN A 153 12.97 11.78 -5.12
C GLN A 153 12.92 11.51 -6.63
N PHE A 154 13.18 10.27 -7.03
CA PHE A 154 13.20 9.92 -8.45
C PHE A 154 11.80 9.97 -9.07
N ALA A 155 10.76 9.56 -8.34
CA ALA A 155 9.37 9.70 -8.77
C ALA A 155 8.98 11.18 -8.94
N TYR A 156 9.47 12.06 -8.06
CA TYR A 156 9.29 13.51 -8.24
C TYR A 156 9.94 14.00 -9.53
N ASP A 157 11.22 13.67 -9.73
CA ASP A 157 11.98 14.08 -10.91
C ASP A 157 11.34 13.52 -12.21
N PHE A 158 10.82 12.29 -12.17
CA PHE A 158 10.07 11.66 -13.26
C PHE A 158 8.80 12.43 -13.62
N VAL A 159 7.93 12.71 -12.64
CA VAL A 159 6.65 13.39 -12.88
C VAL A 159 6.89 14.79 -13.43
N GLU A 160 7.88 15.50 -12.87
CA GLU A 160 8.26 16.83 -13.36
C GLU A 160 8.78 16.77 -14.79
N ALA A 161 9.67 15.82 -15.13
CA ALA A 161 10.19 15.66 -16.48
C ALA A 161 9.06 15.45 -17.51
N VAL A 162 8.09 14.57 -17.20
CA VAL A 162 6.92 14.34 -18.07
C VAL A 162 6.06 15.59 -18.20
N SER A 163 5.86 16.34 -17.11
CA SER A 163 5.04 17.56 -17.09
C SER A 163 5.59 18.70 -17.95
N THR A 164 6.89 18.68 -18.30
CA THR A 164 7.49 19.69 -19.19
C THR A 164 7.10 19.49 -20.66
N ILE A 165 6.58 18.32 -21.01
CA ILE A 165 6.15 18.02 -22.38
C ILE A 165 4.74 18.58 -22.59
N SER A 166 4.46 19.14 -23.77
CA SER A 166 3.15 19.70 -24.08
C SER A 166 2.05 18.63 -23.91
N ASN A 167 1.12 18.88 -22.99
CA ASN A 167 0.05 17.97 -22.55
C ASN A 167 0.55 16.65 -21.91
N GLY A 168 1.83 16.56 -21.52
CA GLY A 168 2.39 15.36 -20.90
C GLY A 168 1.71 15.03 -19.58
N SER A 169 1.10 13.84 -19.51
CA SER A 169 0.47 13.33 -18.30
C SER A 169 1.19 12.10 -17.74
N THR A 170 1.21 11.98 -16.41
CA THR A 170 1.71 10.81 -15.69
C THR A 170 0.57 10.06 -15.01
N PHE A 171 0.54 8.74 -15.16
CA PHE A 171 -0.35 7.84 -14.41
C PHE A 171 0.44 6.98 -13.44
N VAL A 172 0.08 7.04 -12.16
CA VAL A 172 0.72 6.27 -11.08
C VAL A 172 -0.24 5.20 -10.60
N HIS A 173 0.19 3.94 -10.65
CA HIS A 173 -0.64 2.84 -10.16
C HIS A 173 0.13 1.85 -9.29
N CYS A 174 -0.64 1.04 -8.58
CA CYS A 174 -0.17 -0.18 -7.93
C CYS A 174 -1.24 -1.25 -8.16
N MET A 175 -1.24 -2.33 -7.37
CA MET A 175 -2.26 -3.38 -7.52
C MET A 175 -3.69 -2.84 -7.37
N MET A 176 -3.97 -2.11 -6.28
CA MET A 176 -5.33 -1.66 -5.91
C MET A 176 -5.54 -0.15 -5.99
N GLY A 177 -4.51 0.62 -6.34
CA GLY A 177 -4.56 2.08 -6.32
C GLY A 177 -4.64 2.71 -4.92
N MET A 178 -4.60 1.91 -3.84
CA MET A 178 -4.91 2.35 -2.48
C MET A 178 -3.70 2.89 -1.70
N SER A 179 -2.58 2.15 -1.67
CA SER A 179 -1.49 2.40 -0.72
C SER A 179 -0.19 2.84 -1.39
N ARG A 180 0.52 1.95 -2.10
CA ARG A 180 1.82 2.24 -2.74
C ARG A 180 1.78 3.41 -3.73
N SER A 181 0.88 3.38 -4.71
CA SER A 181 0.71 4.48 -5.68
C SER A 181 0.30 5.79 -5.01
N CYS A 182 -0.68 5.72 -4.09
CA CYS A 182 -1.09 6.88 -3.29
C CYS A 182 0.05 7.45 -2.44
N SER A 183 0.96 6.61 -1.94
CA SER A 183 2.13 7.05 -1.16
C SER A 183 3.13 7.82 -2.02
N LEU A 184 3.41 7.35 -3.25
CA LEU A 184 4.25 8.09 -4.20
C LEU A 184 3.60 9.41 -4.64
N VAL A 185 2.28 9.39 -4.90
CA VAL A 185 1.52 10.61 -5.21
C VAL A 185 1.55 11.58 -4.03
N CYS A 186 1.39 11.10 -2.80
CA CYS A 186 1.51 11.94 -1.61
C CYS A 186 2.92 12.53 -1.49
N ALA A 187 3.98 11.73 -1.66
CA ALA A 187 5.36 12.23 -1.62
C ALA A 187 5.59 13.36 -2.65
N TYR A 188 5.11 13.16 -3.88
CA TYR A 188 5.17 14.17 -4.94
C TYR A 188 4.46 15.47 -4.54
N LEU A 189 3.18 15.38 -4.15
CA LEU A 189 2.38 16.56 -3.79
C LEU A 189 2.93 17.28 -2.55
N MET A 190 3.39 16.53 -1.55
CA MET A 190 4.01 17.07 -0.34
C MET A 190 5.22 17.93 -0.70
N LYS A 191 6.12 17.44 -1.56
CA LYS A 191 7.27 18.21 -2.02
C LYS A 191 6.86 19.38 -2.92
N LYS A 192 5.97 19.15 -3.89
CA LYS A 192 5.54 20.14 -4.88
C LYS A 192 4.83 21.35 -4.24
N GLN A 193 4.06 21.11 -3.19
CA GLN A 193 3.25 22.12 -2.50
C GLN A 193 3.85 22.55 -1.16
N GLU A 194 5.00 21.99 -0.77
CA GLU A 194 5.60 22.13 0.57
C GLU A 194 4.59 21.89 1.71
N ALA A 195 3.76 20.85 1.56
CA ALA A 195 2.62 20.58 2.42
C ALA A 195 2.82 19.36 3.32
N THR A 196 2.11 19.34 4.45
CA THR A 196 2.11 18.20 5.38
C THR A 196 1.36 16.99 4.79
N PHE A 197 1.72 15.79 5.26
CA PHE A 197 1.04 14.55 4.86
C PHE A 197 -0.47 14.61 5.09
N THR A 198 -0.91 15.11 6.26
CA THR A 198 -2.34 15.23 6.61
C THR A 198 -3.12 16.10 5.63
N SER A 199 -2.53 17.21 5.18
CA SER A 199 -3.15 18.08 4.18
C SER A 199 -3.27 17.36 2.84
N VAL A 200 -2.17 16.76 2.38
CA VAL A 200 -2.08 16.11 1.07
C VAL A 200 -2.96 14.86 0.98
N ILE A 201 -3.01 14.01 2.00
CA ILE A 201 -3.86 12.82 1.98
C ILE A 201 -5.35 13.19 1.99
N LYS A 202 -5.72 14.31 2.63
CA LYS A 202 -7.09 14.84 2.58
C LYS A 202 -7.43 15.34 1.18
N GLN A 203 -6.52 16.07 0.53
CA GLN A 203 -6.67 16.48 -0.87
C GLN A 203 -6.83 15.26 -1.77
N LEU A 204 -5.95 14.27 -1.66
CA LEU A 204 -6.00 13.06 -2.48
C LEU A 204 -7.31 12.29 -2.27
N LYS A 205 -7.75 12.11 -1.02
CA LYS A 205 -9.03 11.44 -0.69
C LYS A 205 -10.26 12.16 -1.23
N SER A 206 -10.19 13.47 -1.48
CA SER A 206 -11.33 14.21 -2.05
C SER A 206 -11.63 13.82 -3.50
N VAL A 207 -10.62 13.36 -4.24
CA VAL A 207 -10.73 12.93 -5.64
C VAL A 207 -10.54 11.42 -5.82
N HIS A 208 -9.84 10.77 -4.89
CA HIS A 208 -9.58 9.34 -4.85
C HIS A 208 -9.89 8.76 -3.45
N PRO A 209 -11.18 8.56 -3.09
CA PRO A 209 -11.60 8.23 -1.72
C PRO A 209 -11.01 6.95 -1.14
N ILE A 210 -10.59 6.02 -1.99
CA ILE A 210 -9.97 4.75 -1.57
C ILE A 210 -8.50 4.92 -1.13
N ALA A 211 -7.90 6.10 -1.32
CA ALA A 211 -6.53 6.37 -0.93
C ALA A 211 -6.32 6.07 0.55
N SER A 212 -5.45 5.10 0.85
CA SER A 212 -5.12 4.70 2.21
C SER A 212 -3.70 4.13 2.24
N PRO A 213 -2.67 4.99 2.23
CA PRO A 213 -1.29 4.58 2.52
C PRO A 213 -1.22 3.74 3.80
N SER A 214 -0.40 2.70 3.79
CA SER A 214 -0.12 1.92 5.00
C SER A 214 0.47 2.81 6.11
N ALA A 215 0.38 2.36 7.37
CA ALA A 215 0.99 3.08 8.49
C ALA A 215 2.51 3.28 8.30
N GLY A 216 3.18 2.27 7.74
CA GLY A 216 4.61 2.35 7.39
C GLY A 216 4.90 3.46 6.38
N PHE A 217 4.17 3.50 5.27
CA PHE A 217 4.37 4.57 4.28
C PHE A 217 3.98 5.94 4.79
N SER A 218 2.93 6.04 5.60
CA SER A 218 2.56 7.28 6.29
C SER A 218 3.71 7.79 7.18
N CYS A 219 4.37 6.90 7.94
CA CYS A 219 5.54 7.24 8.74
C CYS A 219 6.74 7.66 7.89
N GLN A 220 6.98 6.99 6.75
CA GLN A 220 8.02 7.40 5.81
C GLN A 220 7.76 8.80 5.24
N LEU A 221 6.51 9.13 4.91
CA LEU A 221 6.11 10.46 4.42
C LEU A 221 6.24 11.55 5.50
N LEU A 222 5.87 11.25 6.75
CA LEU A 222 6.08 12.16 7.88
C LEU A 222 7.58 12.42 8.11
N LEU A 223 8.41 11.37 8.03
CA LEU A 223 9.85 11.51 8.14
C LEU A 223 10.44 12.30 6.96
N TYR A 224 9.92 12.10 5.76
CA TYR A 224 10.28 12.86 4.56
C TYR A 224 9.99 14.36 4.73
N TYR A 225 8.81 14.72 5.27
CA TYR A 225 8.49 16.11 5.63
C TYR A 225 9.47 16.68 6.67
N LYS A 226 9.79 15.90 7.72
CA LYS A 226 10.74 16.30 8.77
C LYS A 226 12.13 16.61 8.20
N HIS A 227 12.55 15.89 7.16
CA HIS A 227 13.82 16.11 6.45
C HIS A 227 13.72 17.11 5.30
N GLY A 228 12.67 17.94 5.26
CA GLY A 228 12.53 18.99 4.25
C GLY A 228 12.31 18.44 2.83
N PHE A 229 11.61 17.32 2.70
CA PHE A 229 11.36 16.63 1.43
C PHE A 229 12.64 16.15 0.73
N GLU A 230 13.64 15.77 1.53
CA GLU A 230 14.86 15.13 1.07
C GLU A 230 15.03 13.78 1.76
N VAL A 231 15.68 12.85 1.06
CA VAL A 231 16.14 11.57 1.62
C VAL A 231 17.66 11.64 1.64
N PRO A 232 18.29 11.98 2.78
CA PRO A 232 19.72 12.28 2.80
C PRO A 232 20.57 11.07 2.43
N ASN A 233 20.47 10.01 3.24
CA ASN A 233 21.11 8.73 3.04
C ASN A 233 20.09 7.64 3.36
N HIS A 234 19.96 6.64 2.49
CA HIS A 234 18.92 5.61 2.61
C HIS A 234 19.00 4.83 3.92
N ASP A 235 20.20 4.51 4.44
CA ASP A 235 20.36 3.74 5.67
C ASP A 235 20.13 4.60 6.92
N VAL A 236 20.55 5.86 6.89
CA VAL A 236 20.26 6.83 7.97
C VAL A 236 18.76 7.05 8.08
N PHE A 237 18.10 7.32 6.94
CA PHE A 237 16.66 7.50 6.88
C PHE A 237 15.92 6.24 7.36
N TRP A 238 16.39 5.06 6.95
CA TRP A 238 15.82 3.79 7.41
C TRP A 238 15.99 3.56 8.92
N GLY A 239 17.16 3.91 9.47
CA GLY A 239 17.41 3.84 10.91
C GLY A 239 16.46 4.74 11.71
N GLU A 240 16.28 5.99 11.26
CA GLU A 240 15.33 6.92 11.86
C GLU A 240 13.88 6.44 11.74
N TYR A 241 13.47 5.95 10.58
CA TYR A 241 12.15 5.37 10.36
C TYR A 241 11.86 4.23 11.34
N ARG A 242 12.79 3.27 11.49
CA ARG A 242 12.62 2.16 12.43
C ARG A 242 12.54 2.63 13.88
N ASN A 243 13.27 3.67 14.24
CA ASN A 243 13.16 4.28 15.58
C ASN A 243 11.82 5.00 15.76
N LEU A 244 11.32 5.69 14.73
CA LEU A 244 10.01 6.34 14.75
C LEU A 244 8.88 5.31 14.92
N LEU A 245 8.89 4.22 14.15
CA LEU A 245 7.91 3.13 14.30
C LEU A 245 7.92 2.57 15.73
N ARG A 246 9.11 2.28 16.27
CA ARG A 246 9.25 1.80 17.66
C ARG A 246 8.73 2.80 18.68
N ARG A 247 8.91 4.10 18.44
CA ARG A 247 8.40 5.16 19.34
C ARG A 247 6.89 5.28 19.26
N ILE A 248 6.30 5.20 18.08
CA ILE A 248 4.84 5.17 17.94
C ILE A 248 4.27 3.95 18.65
N ASP A 249 4.93 2.79 18.53
CA ASP A 249 4.58 1.62 19.32
C ASP A 249 4.71 1.86 20.82
N LEU A 250 5.81 2.49 21.29
CA LEU A 250 6.01 2.82 22.71
C LEU A 250 5.03 3.87 23.24
N ASP A 251 4.71 4.93 22.48
CA ASP A 251 3.74 5.95 22.88
C ASP A 251 2.35 5.33 22.98
N ARG A 252 1.99 4.42 22.05
CA ARG A 252 0.78 3.60 22.14
C ARG A 252 0.79 2.67 23.35
N LEU A 253 1.97 2.17 23.76
CA LEU A 253 2.14 1.39 24.99
C LEU A 253 1.98 2.25 26.24
N GLU A 254 2.53 3.46 26.28
CA GLU A 254 2.42 4.39 27.40
C GLU A 254 0.99 4.93 27.54
N GLU A 255 0.34 5.27 26.43
CA GLU A 255 -1.08 5.64 26.38
C GLU A 255 -1.96 4.47 26.87
N TYR A 256 -1.63 3.24 26.46
CA TYR A 256 -2.26 2.05 26.98
C TYR A 256 -2.00 1.85 28.48
N GLU A 257 -0.78 2.01 28.98
CA GLU A 257 -0.46 1.91 30.41
C GLU A 257 -1.14 3.01 31.24
N ALA A 258 -1.30 4.20 30.68
CA ALA A 258 -2.03 5.30 31.28
C ALA A 258 -3.54 5.03 31.30
N ASN A 259 -4.09 4.50 30.22
CA ASN A 259 -5.50 4.09 30.14
C ASN A 259 -5.80 2.92 31.07
N CYS A 260 -4.91 1.93 31.20
CA CYS A 260 -5.02 0.84 32.19
C CYS A 260 -5.05 1.33 33.65
N ARG A 261 -4.54 2.53 33.93
CA ARG A 261 -4.59 3.16 35.26
C ARG A 261 -5.87 3.98 35.47
N ASN A 262 -6.66 4.19 34.43
CA ASN A 262 -7.91 4.94 34.49
C ASN A 262 -9.08 3.96 34.73
N PRO A 263 -9.72 3.98 35.91
CA PRO A 263 -10.81 3.04 36.25
C PRO A 263 -12.09 3.22 35.42
N ASN A 264 -12.11 4.15 34.45
CA ASN A 264 -13.24 4.42 33.56
C ASN A 264 -12.97 4.08 32.08
N SER A 265 -11.82 3.50 31.72
CA SER A 265 -11.57 3.07 30.33
C SER A 265 -12.29 1.76 30.03
N ASP A 266 -12.84 1.61 28.82
CA ASP A 266 -13.41 0.34 28.33
C ASP A 266 -12.49 -0.83 28.69
N GLU A 267 -12.95 -1.73 29.56
CA GLU A 267 -12.17 -2.82 30.17
C GLU A 267 -11.44 -3.69 29.13
N ASP A 268 -11.95 -3.73 27.90
CA ASP A 268 -11.43 -4.53 26.79
C ASP A 268 -10.21 -3.89 26.08
N ASN A 269 -10.15 -2.56 26.01
CA ASN A 269 -9.01 -1.84 25.41
C ASN A 269 -7.74 -1.92 26.27
N GLY A 270 -7.91 -2.20 27.57
CA GLY A 270 -6.87 -2.38 28.57
C GLY A 270 -6.29 -3.80 28.67
N ALA A 271 -6.58 -4.70 27.72
CA ALA A 271 -6.08 -6.08 27.77
C ALA A 271 -4.69 -6.26 27.14
N VAL A 272 -3.81 -7.07 27.77
CA VAL A 272 -2.55 -7.56 27.17
C VAL A 272 -2.76 -8.99 26.68
N TYR A 273 -2.36 -9.28 25.44
CA TYR A 273 -2.38 -10.63 24.88
C TYR A 273 -0.96 -11.20 24.78
N SER A 274 -0.73 -12.27 25.53
CA SER A 274 0.57 -12.94 25.62
C SER A 274 0.50 -14.39 25.20
N CYS A 275 1.57 -14.92 24.61
CA CYS A 275 1.63 -16.33 24.20
C CYS A 275 1.49 -17.26 25.42
N VAL A 276 0.54 -18.21 25.39
CA VAL A 276 0.34 -19.19 26.47
C VAL A 276 1.60 -20.01 26.78
N LYS A 277 2.43 -20.31 25.78
CA LYS A 277 3.60 -21.19 25.95
C LYS A 277 4.81 -20.51 26.58
N CYS A 278 5.09 -19.26 26.20
CA CYS A 278 6.32 -18.57 26.61
C CYS A 278 6.08 -17.24 27.32
N ARG A 279 4.81 -16.86 27.48
CA ARG A 279 4.34 -15.61 28.10
C ARG A 279 4.84 -14.33 27.42
N GLN A 280 5.48 -14.44 26.25
CA GLN A 280 5.88 -13.30 25.43
C GLN A 280 4.63 -12.48 25.06
N THR A 281 4.65 -11.18 25.35
CA THR A 281 3.63 -10.24 24.89
C THR A 281 3.63 -10.14 23.38
N LEU A 282 2.44 -10.25 22.78
CA LEU A 282 2.23 -10.31 21.32
C LEU A 282 1.54 -9.06 20.80
N PHE A 283 0.44 -8.65 21.43
CA PHE A 283 -0.38 -7.50 21.05
C PHE A 283 -1.28 -7.07 22.24
N TYR A 284 -2.02 -5.98 22.05
CA TYR A 284 -2.87 -5.35 23.07
C TYR A 284 -4.32 -5.29 22.62
N GLY A 285 -5.23 -4.97 23.55
CA GLY A 285 -6.67 -4.83 23.31
C GLY A 285 -6.99 -3.86 22.19
N TYR A 286 -6.30 -2.72 22.12
CA TYR A 286 -6.48 -1.75 21.04
C TYR A 286 -6.02 -2.24 19.66
N ASN A 287 -5.21 -3.31 19.59
CA ASN A 287 -4.86 -3.94 18.31
C ASN A 287 -5.95 -4.91 17.83
N VAL A 288 -6.93 -5.24 18.68
CA VAL A 288 -8.00 -6.19 18.36
C VAL A 288 -9.06 -5.48 17.52
N ILE A 289 -9.34 -6.05 16.35
CA ILE A 289 -10.45 -5.64 15.49
C ILE A 289 -11.72 -6.25 16.07
N GLN A 290 -12.52 -5.39 16.71
CA GLN A 290 -13.81 -5.75 17.28
C GLN A 290 -14.78 -6.18 16.17
N HIS A 291 -15.51 -7.26 16.43
CA HIS A 291 -16.53 -7.76 15.51
C HIS A 291 -17.66 -8.43 16.27
N GLU A 292 -18.87 -8.24 15.76
CA GLU A 292 -20.10 -8.79 16.34
C GLU A 292 -20.48 -10.11 15.65
N SER A 293 -21.23 -10.95 16.37
CA SER A 293 -21.79 -12.18 15.81
C SER A 293 -22.82 -11.84 14.74
N VAL A 294 -22.61 -12.34 13.52
CA VAL A 294 -23.59 -12.16 12.43
C VAL A 294 -24.60 -13.29 12.55
N GLY A 295 -25.69 -13.02 13.29
CA GLY A 295 -26.76 -13.96 13.60
C GLY A 295 -27.66 -14.32 12.42
N ASP A 296 -27.12 -15.03 11.43
CA ASP A 296 -27.93 -15.54 10.30
C ASP A 296 -27.53 -16.98 9.86
N SER A 297 -26.86 -17.74 10.73
CA SER A 297 -26.54 -19.15 10.44
C SER A 297 -26.51 -19.97 11.73
N HIS A 298 -27.53 -20.83 11.89
CA HIS A 298 -27.76 -21.82 12.96
C HIS A 298 -26.51 -22.30 13.75
N GLY A 299 -26.10 -21.51 14.73
CA GLY A 299 -25.22 -21.88 15.84
C GLY A 299 -25.83 -21.32 17.13
N PRO A 300 -25.53 -21.88 18.31
CA PRO A 300 -26.16 -21.44 19.56
C PRO A 300 -25.90 -19.95 19.79
N ASP A 301 -26.99 -19.20 19.97
CA ASP A 301 -26.96 -17.79 20.35
C ASP A 301 -26.08 -17.61 21.61
N ASP A 302 -25.22 -16.58 21.58
CA ASP A 302 -24.33 -16.11 22.67
C ASP A 302 -22.98 -16.82 22.94
N GLU A 303 -22.51 -17.75 22.11
CA GLU A 303 -21.13 -18.28 22.28
C GLU A 303 -20.05 -17.26 21.84
N PRO A 304 -19.08 -16.92 22.71
CA PRO A 304 -18.04 -15.95 22.38
C PRO A 304 -17.13 -16.47 21.26
N CYS A 305 -16.71 -15.56 20.39
CA CYS A 305 -15.83 -15.91 19.28
C CYS A 305 -14.54 -16.57 19.77
N SER A 306 -14.16 -17.72 19.18
CA SER A 306 -12.95 -18.47 19.56
C SER A 306 -11.63 -17.83 19.10
N SER A 307 -11.71 -16.71 18.39
CA SER A 307 -10.58 -16.04 17.77
C SER A 307 -10.75 -14.54 17.81
N VAL A 308 -9.63 -13.84 17.91
CA VAL A 308 -9.55 -12.39 17.71
C VAL A 308 -8.86 -12.11 16.38
N PHE A 309 -9.26 -11.02 15.74
CA PHE A 309 -8.53 -10.48 14.60
C PHE A 309 -7.71 -9.29 15.07
N VAL A 310 -6.52 -9.15 14.51
CA VAL A 310 -5.64 -8.03 14.81
C VAL A 310 -5.19 -7.36 13.53
N GLU A 311 -4.74 -6.12 13.61
CA GLU A 311 -3.93 -5.54 12.54
C GLU A 311 -2.59 -6.30 12.42
N PRO A 312 -1.98 -6.38 11.22
CA PRO A 312 -0.67 -7.01 11.05
C PRO A 312 0.36 -6.35 11.97
N MET A 313 1.02 -7.14 12.81
CA MET A 313 2.04 -6.64 13.74
C MET A 313 3.43 -6.74 13.11
N ASP A 314 4.33 -5.82 13.45
CA ASP A 314 5.70 -5.76 12.90
C ASP A 314 6.53 -7.04 13.12
N TRP A 315 6.17 -7.87 14.10
CA TRP A 315 6.83 -9.15 14.34
C TRP A 315 6.30 -10.31 13.49
N MET A 316 5.23 -10.11 12.73
CA MET A 316 4.69 -11.07 11.77
C MET A 316 5.44 -10.95 10.43
N THR A 317 6.75 -11.23 10.46
CA THR A 317 7.65 -10.94 9.33
C THR A 317 7.49 -11.86 8.12
N ASP A 318 6.84 -13.02 8.28
CA ASP A 318 6.75 -14.07 7.24
C ASP A 318 5.34 -14.11 6.58
N VAL A 319 4.85 -12.95 6.14
CA VAL A 319 3.47 -12.77 5.63
C VAL A 319 3.37 -12.56 4.11
N ASP A 320 4.44 -12.88 3.38
CA ASP A 320 4.61 -12.59 1.95
C ASP A 320 3.70 -13.45 1.04
N SER A 321 3.18 -14.56 1.56
CA SER A 321 2.25 -15.44 0.85
C SER A 321 0.80 -14.95 0.94
N GLN A 322 -0.11 -15.43 0.08
CA GLN A 322 -1.54 -15.06 0.14
C GLN A 322 -2.24 -15.54 1.43
N THR A 323 -1.78 -16.65 2.00
CA THR A 323 -2.24 -17.20 3.27
C THR A 323 -1.08 -17.87 3.99
N GLY A 324 -1.14 -17.91 5.32
CA GLY A 324 -0.11 -18.61 6.08
C GLY A 324 -0.43 -18.75 7.56
N LYS A 325 0.61 -19.10 8.33
CA LYS A 325 0.52 -19.32 9.78
C LYS A 325 1.15 -18.14 10.50
N ILE A 326 0.53 -17.73 11.61
CA ILE A 326 1.14 -16.76 12.52
C ILE A 326 1.85 -17.55 13.62
N ILE A 327 3.16 -17.33 13.76
CA ILE A 327 4.02 -17.99 14.76
C ILE A 327 4.48 -16.97 15.80
N CYS A 328 4.69 -17.42 17.04
CA CYS A 328 5.11 -16.57 18.13
C CYS A 328 6.41 -15.81 17.82
N LYS A 329 6.41 -14.49 18.09
CA LYS A 329 7.57 -13.59 18.00
C LYS A 329 8.84 -14.12 18.69
N ASN A 330 8.67 -14.87 19.77
CA ASN A 330 9.81 -15.47 20.45
C ASN A 330 10.33 -16.66 19.62
N THR A 331 11.50 -16.47 18.99
CA THR A 331 12.17 -17.44 18.12
C THR A 331 12.56 -18.74 18.82
N ARG A 332 12.65 -18.75 20.16
CA ARG A 332 12.85 -19.98 20.95
C ARG A 332 11.54 -20.74 21.22
N CYS A 333 10.40 -20.08 21.05
CA CYS A 333 9.09 -20.67 21.27
C CYS A 333 8.47 -21.21 19.98
N SER A 334 8.45 -20.39 18.93
CA SER A 334 7.91 -20.72 17.59
C SER A 334 6.53 -21.37 17.60
N SER A 335 5.73 -21.12 18.64
CA SER A 335 4.39 -21.70 18.76
C SER A 335 3.48 -21.08 17.72
N LYS A 336 2.68 -21.91 17.05
CA LYS A 336 1.62 -21.44 16.18
C LYS A 336 0.51 -20.77 17.00
N LEU A 337 0.25 -19.50 16.71
CA LEU A 337 -0.75 -18.66 17.36
C LEU A 337 -2.05 -18.58 16.56
N GLY A 338 -1.95 -18.70 15.25
CA GLY A 338 -3.09 -18.53 14.38
C GLY A 338 -2.71 -18.59 12.90
N TYR A 339 -3.44 -17.84 12.09
CA TYR A 339 -3.31 -17.82 10.64
C TYR A 339 -3.58 -16.44 10.09
N TYR A 340 -2.95 -16.13 8.95
CA TYR A 340 -3.29 -14.95 8.17
C TYR A 340 -3.87 -15.35 6.82
N CYS A 341 -4.74 -14.51 6.28
CA CYS A 341 -5.35 -14.64 4.96
C CYS A 341 -5.64 -13.24 4.40
N TRP A 342 -4.96 -12.85 3.33
CA TRP A 342 -5.09 -11.51 2.75
C TRP A 342 -6.47 -11.24 2.14
N TYR A 343 -7.10 -12.27 1.56
CA TYR A 343 -8.48 -12.20 1.04
C TYR A 343 -9.55 -12.51 2.11
N GLY A 344 -9.12 -12.70 3.36
CA GLY A 344 -9.98 -12.80 4.52
C GLY A 344 -10.42 -14.20 4.91
N ARG A 345 -11.00 -14.29 6.11
CA ARG A 345 -11.40 -15.55 6.74
C ARG A 345 -12.57 -15.32 7.70
N ARG A 346 -13.50 -16.29 7.75
CA ARG A 346 -14.59 -16.29 8.73
C ARG A 346 -14.14 -16.81 10.10
N CYS A 347 -14.58 -16.15 11.17
CA CYS A 347 -14.50 -16.66 12.54
C CYS A 347 -15.54 -17.77 12.80
N SER A 348 -15.49 -18.37 13.99
CA SER A 348 -16.56 -19.26 14.49
C SER A 348 -17.91 -18.54 14.66
N CYS A 349 -17.89 -17.23 14.83
CA CYS A 349 -19.05 -16.36 14.97
C CYS A 349 -19.69 -15.89 13.64
N GLY A 350 -19.22 -16.39 12.49
CA GLY A 350 -19.72 -16.02 11.17
C GLY A 350 -19.14 -14.73 10.56
N HIS A 351 -18.59 -13.81 11.36
CA HIS A 351 -17.91 -12.59 10.89
C HIS A 351 -16.75 -12.91 9.93
N LEU A 352 -16.72 -12.24 8.79
CA LEU A 352 -15.66 -12.31 7.78
C LEU A 352 -14.76 -11.09 7.91
N GLN A 353 -13.50 -11.31 8.32
CA GLN A 353 -12.50 -10.24 8.37
C GLN A 353 -11.63 -10.26 7.11
N VAL A 354 -11.33 -9.10 6.53
CA VAL A 354 -10.42 -8.94 5.37
C VAL A 354 -9.55 -7.67 5.58
N PRO A 355 -8.20 -7.75 5.52
CA PRO A 355 -7.42 -8.99 5.60
C PRO A 355 -7.58 -9.63 6.99
N ALA A 356 -7.55 -10.96 7.05
CA ALA A 356 -7.75 -11.69 8.30
C ALA A 356 -6.40 -12.09 8.91
N PHE A 357 -5.97 -11.44 9.99
CA PHE A 357 -4.89 -11.91 10.86
C PHE A 357 -5.51 -12.47 12.13
N GLN A 358 -5.89 -13.74 12.05
CA GLN A 358 -6.67 -14.43 13.06
C GLN A 358 -5.76 -15.07 14.10
N ILE A 359 -5.88 -14.66 15.36
CA ILE A 359 -5.23 -15.29 16.51
C ILE A 359 -6.26 -16.13 17.26
N GLN A 360 -5.90 -17.38 17.58
CA GLN A 360 -6.76 -18.25 18.38
C GLN A 360 -6.65 -17.86 19.85
N LEU A 361 -7.79 -17.62 20.51
CA LEU A 361 -7.81 -17.29 21.94
C LEU A 361 -7.22 -18.41 22.80
N SER A 362 -7.33 -19.67 22.39
CA SER A 362 -6.68 -20.80 23.07
C SER A 362 -5.14 -20.80 23.03
N LYS A 363 -4.52 -19.87 22.28
CA LYS A 363 -3.07 -19.74 22.14
C LYS A 363 -2.52 -18.50 22.83
N VAL A 364 -3.39 -17.63 23.34
CA VAL A 364 -3.02 -16.38 23.98
C VAL A 364 -3.74 -16.20 25.31
N ASP A 365 -3.02 -15.75 26.33
CA ASP A 365 -3.63 -15.30 27.58
C ASP A 365 -4.03 -13.83 27.42
N LYS A 366 -5.26 -13.51 27.79
CA LYS A 366 -5.74 -12.13 27.92
C LYS A 366 -5.62 -11.71 29.39
N LEU A 367 -4.81 -10.69 29.67
CA LEU A 367 -4.60 -10.16 31.02
C LEU A 367 -5.16 -8.74 31.10
N VAL A 368 -6.07 -8.48 32.04
CA VAL A 368 -6.64 -7.15 32.32
C VAL A 368 -5.94 -6.55 33.55
N ALA A 369 -5.70 -5.23 33.53
CA ALA A 369 -4.85 -4.50 34.47
C ALA A 369 -5.17 -4.68 35.97
N GLU A 370 -6.40 -5.05 36.34
CA GLU A 370 -6.77 -5.29 37.75
C GLU A 370 -5.99 -6.43 38.41
N SER A 371 -5.43 -7.36 37.63
CA SER A 371 -4.69 -8.52 38.14
C SER A 371 -3.24 -8.22 38.57
N ARG A 372 -2.74 -6.98 38.45
CA ARG A 372 -1.40 -6.59 38.96
C ARG A 372 -1.39 -6.13 40.42
N LEU A 373 -2.54 -5.95 41.07
CA LEU A 373 -2.62 -5.51 42.48
C LEU A 373 -2.48 -6.65 43.51
N GLY A 374 -2.17 -7.87 43.08
CA GLY A 374 -2.01 -9.02 43.98
C GLY A 374 -0.85 -9.93 43.61
N GLY A 375 0.39 -9.45 43.73
CA GLY A 375 1.56 -10.33 43.75
C GLY A 375 2.83 -9.75 43.16
N ALA A 376 3.76 -9.38 44.05
CA ALA A 376 5.17 -9.06 43.82
C ALA A 376 5.48 -7.83 42.94
N THR A 377 5.67 -6.70 43.61
CA THR A 377 6.48 -5.57 43.13
C THR A 377 7.90 -6.04 42.75
N PRO A 378 8.39 -5.79 41.53
CA PRO A 378 9.82 -5.91 41.22
C PRO A 378 10.58 -4.77 41.91
N ILE A 379 11.67 -5.13 42.57
CA ILE A 379 12.60 -4.26 43.29
C ILE A 379 13.16 -3.21 42.32
N ARG A 380 13.18 -1.93 42.76
CA ARG A 380 13.78 -0.82 41.99
C ARG A 380 15.30 -0.97 41.98
N ASN A 381 15.91 -0.63 40.84
CA ASN A 381 17.36 -0.64 40.58
C ASN A 381 18.21 0.32 41.46
N GLU A 382 17.67 0.88 42.54
CA GLU A 382 18.41 1.76 43.46
C GLU A 382 18.92 1.00 44.70
N ASP A 383 18.61 -0.29 44.84
CA ASP A 383 19.11 -1.15 45.94
C ASP A 383 20.21 -2.15 45.49
N LEU A 384 20.87 -1.89 44.36
CA LEU A 384 22.06 -2.65 43.93
C LEU A 384 23.22 -1.69 43.69
N LEU A 385 24.02 -1.50 44.75
CA LEU A 385 25.42 -1.11 44.68
C LEU A 385 26.21 -2.05 43.75
#